data_AF-A0A954NDQ2-F1
#
_entry.id   AF-A0A954NDQ2-F1
#
_cell.length_a   1.000
_cell.length_b   1.000
_cell.length_c   1.000
_cell.angle_alpha   90.00
_cell.angle_beta   90.00
_cell.angle_gamma   90.00
#
_symmetry.space_group_name_H-M   'P 1'
#
loop_
_entity.id
_entity.type
_entity.pdbx_description
1 polymer ?
#
loop_
_entity_poly.entity_id
_entity_poly.type
_entity_poly.pdbx_seq_one_letter_code
_entity_poly.pdbx_strand_id
1 'polypeptide(L)'
;MTLIRPFSLVRCLSFGLIVVAASLVGCGDSGTSQSPATSGTTNTSATSDPPPSDNSTVSSRPMGQSGGSGDGNSSSGSSSSGGIRVTTLGGGQPRTNRPNNDQALSEDAAVDRMMEQFEQYAAQDRVVVAWLFDQSAQSEVLSRASAGALIDYYSEHDECQVDSLIAGVDSDTTWFTEDPTRDSSAIGDAVDQLTFKPQPSLTFGGMEAALERLSPYRDDRAMIAVVLITGEVGGDWQQADDVATRSRSMTAPIYVVGYAAPFGLTALRNERGEADGRAYGPETPEPEFLPFQLTGAGTGAVVLDSGFGPWGLERVSRAGGGAFLAIRPPASRFSSAMTYDSRWPSDVAPRFDAATMARYAPNYGSLEDYRTERDGNKAIAALLTVARRFPMARTIQNPIMQFDATDEAALKNALDIAQQPAALLSPNLNTIADILKEGEADRAKITNPRWQAAYDLAMGQALAAVVRVDGYNGMLAQLKTGKSFTNPKSDVW
;
A
#
# COMPACT_ATOMS: atom_id res chain seq x y z
N MET A 1 20.56 -1.72 -55.64
CA MET A 1 20.06 -0.92 -56.77
C MET A 1 18.65 -1.41 -57.10
N THR A 2 17.59 -0.68 -56.73
CA THR A 2 16.79 0.22 -57.62
C THR A 2 16.17 -0.55 -58.80
N LEU A 3 14.90 -0.50 -59.22
CA LEU A 3 13.71 0.38 -59.16
C LEU A 3 12.50 -0.54 -59.56
N ILE A 4 11.32 -0.55 -58.91
CA ILE A 4 10.11 0.29 -59.12
C ILE A 4 9.21 -0.06 -60.35
N ARG A 5 7.90 -0.28 -60.04
CA ARG A 5 6.60 -0.02 -60.76
C ARG A 5 6.01 -1.04 -61.77
N PRO A 6 4.69 -0.96 -62.14
CA PRO A 6 3.53 -0.20 -61.57
C PRO A 6 2.12 -0.92 -61.53
N PHE A 7 1.22 -0.31 -60.73
CA PHE A 7 -0.25 -0.04 -60.82
C PHE A 7 -1.16 -0.56 -61.96
N SER A 8 -2.37 -1.06 -61.59
CA SER A 8 -3.72 -0.46 -61.85
C SER A 8 -4.85 -1.35 -61.26
N LEU A 9 -5.83 -0.93 -60.42
CA LEU A 9 -6.93 0.09 -60.45
C LEU A 9 -8.28 -0.42 -60.99
N VAL A 10 -9.31 -0.60 -60.14
CA VAL A 10 -10.79 -0.39 -60.34
C VAL A 10 -11.48 -0.43 -58.94
N ARG A 11 -11.91 0.70 -58.33
CA ARG A 11 -13.28 1.30 -58.23
C ARG A 11 -14.35 0.38 -57.55
N CYS A 12 -15.22 0.79 -56.61
CA CYS A 12 -15.95 2.07 -56.44
C CYS A 12 -16.73 2.16 -55.08
N LEU A 13 -16.88 3.39 -54.56
CA LEU A 13 -18.01 4.05 -53.82
C LEU A 13 -18.49 3.47 -52.46
N SER A 14 -18.49 4.13 -51.28
CA SER A 14 -18.83 5.50 -50.77
C SER A 14 -20.23 5.60 -50.13
N PHE A 15 -20.32 6.42 -49.07
CA PHE A 15 -21.45 6.76 -48.15
C PHE A 15 -21.58 5.83 -46.92
N GLY A 16 -21.53 6.24 -45.65
CA GLY A 16 -21.54 7.54 -44.98
C GLY A 16 -22.64 7.55 -43.91
N LEU A 17 -22.32 7.72 -42.61
CA LEU A 17 -23.13 8.50 -41.64
C LEU A 17 -22.49 8.52 -40.25
N ILE A 18 -22.29 9.72 -39.73
CA ILE A 18 -22.12 10.08 -38.32
C ILE A 18 -23.53 10.28 -37.75
N VAL A 19 -23.85 9.67 -36.60
CA VAL A 19 -24.97 10.11 -35.76
C VAL A 19 -24.54 10.10 -34.29
N VAL A 20 -24.49 11.32 -33.75
CA VAL A 20 -24.55 11.67 -32.32
C VAL A 20 -26.02 11.65 -31.91
N ALA A 21 -26.37 11.05 -30.78
CA ALA A 21 -27.66 11.28 -30.13
C ALA A 21 -27.52 11.17 -28.61
N ALA A 22 -27.52 12.34 -27.97
CA ALA A 22 -27.93 12.54 -26.59
C ALA A 22 -29.46 12.68 -26.55
N SER A 23 -30.09 12.16 -25.50
CA SER A 23 -31.46 12.55 -25.14
C SER A 23 -31.62 12.56 -23.62
N LEU A 24 -31.79 13.77 -23.13
CA LEU A 24 -32.29 14.16 -21.82
C LEU A 24 -33.81 14.46 -21.93
N VAL A 25 -34.47 14.38 -20.77
CA VAL A 25 -35.79 14.93 -20.37
C VAL A 25 -37.03 14.07 -20.59
N GLY A 26 -37.68 13.78 -19.44
CA GLY A 26 -39.10 13.46 -19.32
C GLY A 26 -39.57 13.67 -17.88
N CYS A 27 -40.20 14.82 -17.61
CA CYS A 27 -40.81 15.26 -16.35
C CYS A 27 -42.22 14.67 -16.13
N GLY A 28 -42.71 14.76 -14.87
CA GLY A 28 -44.14 14.74 -14.48
C GLY A 28 -44.45 13.67 -13.43
N ASP A 29 -44.56 13.87 -12.12
CA ASP A 29 -45.18 14.88 -11.22
C ASP A 29 -46.56 14.44 -10.67
N SER A 30 -46.86 14.86 -9.43
CA SER A 30 -47.99 14.55 -8.50
C SER A 30 -47.84 13.33 -7.58
N GLY A 31 -48.05 13.38 -6.26
CA GLY A 31 -48.41 14.46 -5.34
C GLY A 31 -48.68 13.92 -3.92
N THR A 32 -48.36 14.72 -2.90
CA THR A 32 -49.02 14.85 -1.57
C THR A 32 -49.37 13.62 -0.70
N SER A 33 -48.76 13.50 0.49
CA SER A 33 -49.41 13.77 1.80
C SER A 33 -48.38 13.57 2.95
N GLN A 34 -48.13 14.60 3.75
CA GLN A 34 -48.52 14.77 5.17
C GLN A 34 -47.76 13.92 6.22
N SER A 35 -47.10 14.65 7.12
CA SER A 35 -46.64 14.22 8.46
C SER A 35 -47.78 13.66 9.33
N PRO A 36 -47.43 12.86 10.35
CA PRO A 36 -47.49 13.35 11.73
C PRO A 36 -46.19 12.99 12.50
N ALA A 37 -45.60 13.87 13.30
CA ALA A 37 -45.95 14.18 14.70
C ALA A 37 -45.77 12.99 15.69
N THR A 38 -44.75 13.16 16.56
CA THR A 38 -44.69 12.81 17.99
C THR A 38 -45.06 11.39 18.45
N SER A 39 -44.08 10.71 19.05
CA SER A 39 -44.16 10.36 20.49
C SER A 39 -42.78 9.96 21.01
N GLY A 40 -42.36 10.58 22.11
CA GLY A 40 -41.17 10.20 22.83
C GLY A 40 -41.41 8.95 23.66
N THR A 41 -40.35 8.17 23.88
CA THR A 41 -40.21 7.36 25.07
C THR A 41 -38.74 7.29 25.44
N THR A 42 -38.40 8.08 26.46
CA THR A 42 -37.23 7.90 27.31
C THR A 42 -37.27 6.50 27.92
N ASN A 43 -36.22 5.70 27.71
CA ASN A 43 -35.92 4.57 28.58
C ASN A 43 -34.47 4.67 29.05
N THR A 44 -34.33 5.22 30.26
CA THR A 44 -33.27 4.98 31.21
C THR A 44 -33.22 3.49 31.58
N SER A 45 -32.07 2.87 31.40
CA SER A 45 -31.64 1.63 32.07
C SER A 45 -30.15 1.79 32.35
N ALA A 46 -29.80 2.23 33.56
CA ALA A 46 -29.51 1.38 34.71
C ALA A 46 -28.19 0.63 34.53
N THR A 47 -27.17 1.26 35.07
CA THR A 47 -25.88 0.74 35.52
C THR A 47 -26.02 -0.65 36.15
N SER A 48 -25.18 -1.59 35.69
CA SER A 48 -24.85 -2.80 36.42
C SER A 48 -23.32 -2.93 36.45
N ASP A 49 -22.77 -2.73 37.65
CA ASP A 49 -21.37 -3.00 37.97
C ASP A 49 -21.09 -4.51 37.93
N PRO A 50 -19.89 -4.94 37.49
CA PRO A 50 -19.45 -6.33 37.58
C PRO A 50 -18.87 -6.65 38.98
N PRO A 51 -18.99 -7.90 39.46
CA PRO A 51 -18.43 -8.30 40.76
C PRO A 51 -16.90 -8.53 40.69
N PRO A 52 -16.20 -8.46 41.83
CA PRO A 52 -14.75 -8.50 41.88
C PRO A 52 -14.24 -9.94 41.75
N SER A 53 -13.09 -10.12 41.09
CA SER A 53 -12.34 -11.38 41.16
C SER A 53 -10.96 -11.12 41.73
N ASP A 54 -10.64 -11.95 42.71
CA ASP A 54 -9.52 -11.87 43.63
C ASP A 54 -8.19 -12.20 42.97
N ASN A 55 -7.18 -11.51 43.48
CA ASN A 55 -5.78 -11.64 43.15
C ASN A 55 -5.19 -12.86 43.89
N SER A 56 -4.56 -13.81 43.17
CA SER A 56 -3.66 -14.76 43.81
C SER A 56 -2.37 -14.94 43.00
N THR A 57 -1.29 -14.79 43.75
CA THR A 57 0.13 -14.74 43.43
C THR A 57 0.74 -16.13 43.26
N VAL A 58 1.54 -16.34 42.21
CA VAL A 58 2.65 -17.33 42.16
C VAL A 58 3.74 -16.71 41.28
N SER A 59 4.76 -16.07 41.83
CA SER A 59 6.04 -16.61 42.32
C SER A 59 6.94 -17.25 41.24
N SER A 60 8.08 -16.60 41.12
CA SER A 60 9.31 -16.79 40.33
C SER A 60 10.01 -18.15 40.40
N ARG A 61 10.74 -18.51 39.31
CA ARG A 61 12.22 -18.63 39.32
C ARG A 61 12.86 -18.92 37.94
N PRO A 62 14.17 -18.59 37.74
CA PRO A 62 14.89 -18.55 36.46
C PRO A 62 15.96 -19.65 36.28
N MET A 63 16.47 -19.82 35.05
CA MET A 63 17.83 -20.26 34.60
C MET A 63 17.73 -20.79 33.14
N GLY A 64 18.67 -20.59 32.22
CA GLY A 64 20.05 -20.12 32.34
C GLY A 64 20.72 -19.80 30.99
N GLN A 65 21.93 -19.27 31.12
CA GLN A 65 22.89 -18.91 30.06
C GLN A 65 23.69 -20.12 29.54
N SER A 66 24.03 -20.07 28.24
CA SER A 66 25.31 -20.50 27.64
C SER A 66 25.31 -19.96 26.19
N GLY A 67 26.24 -19.17 25.66
CA GLY A 67 27.71 -19.24 25.76
C GLY A 67 28.24 -19.93 24.48
N GLY A 68 28.82 -19.17 23.54
CA GLY A 68 29.44 -19.74 22.33
C GLY A 68 29.84 -18.73 21.26
N SER A 69 31.06 -18.19 21.39
CA SER A 69 31.76 -17.31 20.45
C SER A 69 32.18 -18.02 19.15
N GLY A 70 32.35 -17.25 18.07
CA GLY A 70 32.97 -17.72 16.82
C GLY A 70 33.24 -16.58 15.84
N ASP A 71 34.38 -15.92 16.01
CA ASP A 71 34.93 -14.93 15.07
C ASP A 71 35.41 -15.58 13.77
N GLY A 72 35.18 -14.90 12.64
CA GLY A 72 35.66 -15.31 11.32
C GLY A 72 35.79 -14.11 10.38
N ASN A 73 36.93 -13.41 10.49
CA ASN A 73 37.34 -12.28 9.65
C ASN A 73 37.87 -12.79 8.29
N SER A 74 37.42 -12.20 7.17
CA SER A 74 38.13 -12.30 5.88
C SER A 74 37.99 -11.00 5.09
N SER A 75 39.14 -10.36 4.89
CA SER A 75 39.38 -9.08 4.23
C SER A 75 39.81 -9.24 2.76
N SER A 76 39.29 -8.37 1.88
CA SER A 76 39.93 -7.90 0.62
C SER A 76 39.13 -6.67 0.14
N GLY A 77 39.64 -5.43 0.13
CA GLY A 77 40.72 -4.89 -0.73
C GLY A 77 40.13 -4.23 -1.99
N SER A 78 39.42 -3.10 -1.87
CA SER A 78 39.82 -1.72 -2.25
C SER A 78 39.94 -1.39 -3.75
N SER A 79 39.13 -0.44 -4.23
CA SER A 79 39.55 0.57 -5.21
C SER A 79 38.75 1.87 -4.99
N SER A 80 39.49 2.96 -4.83
CA SER A 80 39.10 4.27 -4.33
C SER A 80 38.72 5.26 -5.44
N SER A 81 37.61 5.99 -5.26
CA SER A 81 37.42 7.34 -5.81
C SER A 81 36.84 8.24 -4.71
N GLY A 82 37.56 9.30 -4.37
CA GLY A 82 37.21 10.22 -3.28
C GLY A 82 35.96 11.03 -3.60
N GLY A 83 34.87 10.71 -2.89
CA GLY A 83 33.68 11.53 -2.77
C GLY A 83 33.37 11.69 -1.28
N ILE A 84 32.84 12.86 -0.91
CA ILE A 84 32.45 13.24 0.46
C ILE A 84 31.65 12.11 1.09
N ARG A 85 32.15 11.56 2.21
CA ARG A 85 31.46 10.53 2.97
C ARG A 85 30.39 11.19 3.84
N VAL A 86 29.20 11.30 3.28
CA VAL A 86 27.97 11.59 4.02
C VAL A 86 27.80 10.50 5.09
N THR A 87 28.13 10.83 6.34
CA THR A 87 27.87 9.98 7.51
C THR A 87 26.36 9.85 7.70
N THR A 88 25.91 8.61 7.76
CA THR A 88 24.50 8.18 7.76
C THR A 88 23.99 7.93 9.19
N LEU A 89 22.69 8.16 9.39
CA LEU A 89 21.90 7.76 10.55
C LEU A 89 22.34 6.40 11.16
N GLY A 90 23.01 6.48 12.31
CA GLY A 90 23.12 5.43 13.34
C GLY A 90 23.52 4.02 12.90
N GLY A 91 24.82 3.72 13.02
CA GLY A 91 25.34 2.38 13.30
C GLY A 91 25.48 1.45 12.09
N GLY A 92 26.72 1.08 11.78
CA GLY A 92 27.11 0.38 10.56
C GLY A 92 26.45 -0.99 10.37
N GLN A 93 25.58 -1.07 9.35
CA GLN A 93 25.26 -2.27 8.58
C GLN A 93 24.91 -1.86 7.13
N PRO A 94 25.06 -2.76 6.13
CA PRO A 94 24.89 -2.44 4.71
C PRO A 94 23.47 -1.98 4.32
N ARG A 95 23.44 -1.08 3.33
CA ARG A 95 22.33 -0.19 2.89
C ARG A 95 21.03 -0.83 2.38
N THR A 96 20.87 -2.15 2.31
CA THR A 96 19.77 -2.72 1.50
C THR A 96 18.56 -3.19 2.30
N ASN A 97 18.60 -3.24 3.64
CA ASN A 97 17.63 -4.08 4.35
C ASN A 97 17.22 -3.64 5.75
N ARG A 98 17.32 -2.35 6.10
CA ARG A 98 16.76 -1.90 7.39
C ARG A 98 15.25 -1.76 7.24
N PRO A 99 14.44 -2.59 7.92
CA PRO A 99 13.01 -2.39 7.97
C PRO A 99 12.75 -1.10 8.74
N ASN A 100 11.73 -0.34 8.35
CA ASN A 100 11.26 0.75 9.21
C ASN A 100 10.89 0.13 10.57
N ASN A 101 11.44 0.72 11.64
CA ASN A 101 11.37 0.27 13.04
C ASN A 101 9.98 -0.27 13.43
N ASP A 102 9.92 -1.27 14.32
CA ASP A 102 8.66 -1.85 14.82
C ASP A 102 7.78 -0.83 15.57
N GLN A 103 8.37 0.31 15.97
CA GLN A 103 7.65 1.43 16.57
C GLN A 103 7.01 2.32 15.51
N ALA A 104 5.74 2.68 15.75
CA ALA A 104 5.01 3.65 14.95
C ALA A 104 5.74 5.01 14.92
N LEU A 105 6.04 5.51 13.72
CA LEU A 105 6.65 6.82 13.52
C LEU A 105 5.54 7.87 13.40
N SER A 106 5.57 8.88 14.27
CA SER A 106 4.71 10.07 14.16
C SER A 106 5.30 11.09 13.20
N GLU A 107 4.48 12.06 12.80
CA GLU A 107 4.87 13.19 11.96
C GLU A 107 6.01 13.99 12.59
N ASP A 108 5.87 14.37 13.87
CA ASP A 108 6.89 15.13 14.62
C ASP A 108 8.23 14.38 14.67
N ALA A 109 8.20 13.09 15.05
CA ALA A 109 9.40 12.27 15.14
C ALA A 109 10.08 12.05 13.77
N ALA A 110 9.32 12.11 12.67
CA ALA A 110 9.88 12.05 11.33
C ALA A 110 10.61 13.36 10.97
N VAL A 111 9.98 14.51 11.26
CA VAL A 111 10.57 15.84 11.03
C VAL A 111 11.81 16.04 11.88
N ASP A 112 11.73 15.77 13.19
CA ASP A 112 12.86 15.88 14.13
C ASP A 112 14.07 15.08 13.66
N ARG A 113 13.85 13.81 13.31
CA ARG A 113 14.92 12.92 12.83
C ARG A 113 15.59 13.45 11.56
N MET A 114 14.84 14.05 10.65
CA MET A 114 15.40 14.65 9.43
C MET A 114 16.19 15.91 9.76
N MET A 115 15.62 16.80 10.58
CA MET A 115 16.27 18.05 10.97
C MET A 115 17.57 17.80 11.75
N GLU A 116 17.58 16.87 12.71
CA GLU A 116 18.80 16.44 13.41
C GLU A 116 19.89 15.96 12.46
N GLN A 117 19.51 15.24 11.39
CA GLN A 117 20.45 14.78 10.38
C GLN A 117 20.96 15.95 9.51
N PHE A 118 20.08 16.87 9.13
CA PHE A 118 20.46 18.05 8.35
C PHE A 118 21.38 18.98 9.14
N GLU A 119 21.13 19.18 10.44
CA GLU A 119 22.03 19.94 11.33
C GLU A 119 23.43 19.33 11.43
N GLN A 120 23.53 17.98 11.44
CA GLN A 120 24.83 17.31 11.37
C GLN A 120 25.59 17.63 10.08
N TYR A 121 24.89 17.82 8.96
CA TYR A 121 25.52 18.26 7.71
C TYR A 121 25.81 19.76 7.72
N ALA A 122 24.94 20.56 8.35
CA ALA A 122 25.09 22.01 8.48
C ALA A 122 26.36 22.40 9.26
N ALA A 123 26.87 21.50 10.10
CA ALA A 123 28.16 21.65 10.76
C ALA A 123 29.38 21.63 9.80
N GLN A 124 29.23 21.13 8.57
CA GLN A 124 30.31 21.01 7.59
C GLN A 124 30.11 21.92 6.38
N ASP A 125 28.91 21.87 5.79
CA ASP A 125 28.55 22.59 4.58
C ASP A 125 27.21 23.31 4.80
N ARG A 126 26.95 24.40 4.07
CA ARG A 126 25.63 25.03 4.08
C ARG A 126 24.57 24.01 3.62
N VAL A 127 23.44 23.91 4.32
CA VAL A 127 22.35 22.98 3.96
C VAL A 127 21.13 23.78 3.51
N VAL A 128 20.58 23.43 2.34
CA VAL A 128 19.33 23.99 1.81
C VAL A 128 18.34 22.86 1.52
N VAL A 129 17.18 22.88 2.17
CA VAL A 129 16.14 21.85 2.08
C VAL A 129 14.89 22.42 1.40
N ALA A 130 14.41 21.76 0.36
CA ALA A 130 13.10 22.05 -0.21
C ALA A 130 12.03 21.15 0.41
N TRP A 131 11.09 21.74 1.13
CA TRP A 131 9.92 21.07 1.69
C TRP A 131 8.74 21.20 0.73
N LEU A 132 8.30 20.08 0.20
CA LEU A 132 7.20 19.96 -0.74
C LEU A 132 5.99 19.36 -0.03
N PHE A 133 4.91 20.11 0.05
CA PHE A 133 3.65 19.66 0.62
C PHE A 133 2.67 19.32 -0.51
N ASP A 134 2.30 18.05 -0.62
CA ASP A 134 1.23 17.62 -1.52
C ASP A 134 -0.09 18.27 -1.09
N GLN A 135 -0.69 19.03 -2.01
CA GLN A 135 -1.93 19.79 -1.82
C GLN A 135 -3.19 19.01 -2.20
N SER A 136 -3.07 17.71 -2.44
CA SER A 136 -4.25 16.86 -2.57
C SER A 136 -5.03 16.78 -1.25
N ALA A 137 -6.36 16.65 -1.35
CA ALA A 137 -7.25 16.55 -0.19
C ALA A 137 -6.89 15.37 0.74
N GLN A 138 -6.29 14.30 0.21
CA GLN A 138 -5.90 13.13 1.00
C GLN A 138 -4.62 13.36 1.81
N SER A 139 -3.80 14.33 1.41
CA SER A 139 -2.55 14.69 2.07
C SER A 139 -2.73 15.72 3.19
N GLU A 140 -3.89 16.37 3.30
CA GLU A 140 -4.11 17.50 4.21
C GLU A 140 -3.70 17.22 5.66
N VAL A 141 -4.17 16.11 6.24
CA VAL A 141 -3.91 15.79 7.65
C VAL A 141 -2.41 15.61 7.89
N LEU A 142 -1.74 14.87 7.01
CA LEU A 142 -0.32 14.60 7.11
C LEU A 142 0.52 15.86 6.87
N SER A 143 0.17 16.63 5.84
CA SER A 143 0.85 17.87 5.47
C SER A 143 0.76 18.90 6.59
N ARG A 144 -0.42 19.11 7.18
CA ARG A 144 -0.60 20.06 8.30
C ARG A 144 0.16 19.63 9.55
N ALA A 145 0.11 18.35 9.91
CA ALA A 145 0.84 17.84 11.08
C ALA A 145 2.37 17.99 10.90
N SER A 146 2.89 17.59 9.73
CA SER A 146 4.32 17.71 9.43
C SER A 146 4.78 19.16 9.33
N ALA A 147 3.93 20.06 8.81
CA ALA A 147 4.23 21.49 8.75
C ALA A 147 4.26 22.14 10.14
N GLY A 148 3.33 21.76 11.03
CA GLY A 148 3.34 22.18 12.43
C GLY A 148 4.62 21.76 13.14
N ALA A 149 5.02 20.49 13.02
CA ALA A 149 6.28 19.99 13.55
C ALA A 149 7.51 20.76 13.05
N LEU A 150 7.52 21.14 11.77
CA LEU A 150 8.61 21.93 11.20
C LEU A 150 8.67 23.34 11.82
N ILE A 151 7.53 24.00 11.97
CA ILE A 151 7.44 25.33 12.59
C ILE A 151 7.89 25.27 14.05
N ASP A 152 7.42 24.26 14.79
CA ASP A 152 7.79 24.03 16.18
C ASP A 152 9.31 23.81 16.29
N TYR A 153 9.90 22.98 15.41
CA TYR A 153 11.34 22.75 15.38
C TYR A 153 12.14 24.06 15.23
N TYR A 154 11.81 24.90 14.24
CA TYR A 154 12.50 26.18 14.04
C TYR A 154 12.27 27.16 15.19
N SER A 155 11.10 27.13 15.83
CA SER A 155 10.78 28.01 16.97
C SER A 155 11.48 27.60 18.26
N GLU A 156 11.81 26.32 18.41
CA GLU A 156 12.53 25.78 19.58
C GLU A 156 14.05 25.83 19.39
N HIS A 157 14.55 25.98 18.15
CA HIS A 157 15.97 25.94 17.80
C HIS A 157 16.43 27.23 17.09
N ASP A 158 16.54 28.32 17.85
CA ASP A 158 16.98 29.64 17.33
C ASP A 158 18.35 29.62 16.60
N GLU A 159 19.22 28.65 16.92
CA GLU A 159 20.55 28.49 16.31
C GLU A 159 20.58 27.51 15.11
N CYS A 160 19.42 27.04 14.63
CA CYS A 160 19.28 26.18 13.47
C CYS A 160 20.11 26.71 12.27
N GLN A 161 20.87 25.83 11.63
CA GLN A 161 21.75 26.14 10.51
C GLN A 161 21.22 25.66 9.15
N VAL A 162 20.06 25.01 9.15
CA VAL A 162 19.40 24.50 7.94
C VAL A 162 18.51 25.56 7.31
N ASP A 163 18.76 25.94 6.06
CA ASP A 163 17.88 26.83 5.31
C ASP A 163 16.74 26.03 4.66
N SER A 164 15.49 26.49 4.80
CA SER A 164 14.32 25.84 4.23
C SER A 164 13.65 26.68 3.14
N LEU A 165 13.25 26.01 2.05
CA LEU A 165 12.33 26.50 1.05
C LEU A 165 11.01 25.74 1.18
N ILE A 166 9.88 26.44 1.13
CA ILE A 166 8.54 25.85 1.30
C ILE A 166 7.77 25.94 -0.02
N ALA A 167 7.20 24.82 -0.46
CA ALA A 167 6.40 24.75 -1.66
C ALA A 167 5.16 23.86 -1.50
N GLY A 168 4.12 24.18 -2.25
CA GLY A 168 2.93 23.34 -2.44
C GLY A 168 2.97 22.67 -3.79
N VAL A 169 2.57 21.40 -3.85
CA VAL A 169 2.51 20.61 -5.09
C VAL A 169 1.05 20.32 -5.43
N ASP A 170 0.60 20.81 -6.58
CA ASP A 170 -0.72 20.56 -7.17
C ASP A 170 -0.60 20.01 -8.61
N SER A 171 -1.12 20.73 -9.61
CA SER A 171 -0.77 20.50 -11.01
C SER A 171 0.64 21.03 -11.34
N ASP A 172 1.08 22.04 -10.61
CA ASP A 172 2.38 22.70 -10.69
C ASP A 172 3.03 22.74 -9.29
N THR A 173 4.21 23.35 -9.17
CA THR A 173 4.88 23.59 -7.89
C THR A 173 4.90 25.08 -7.58
N THR A 174 4.22 25.47 -6.51
CA THR A 174 4.16 26.87 -6.06
C THR A 174 5.07 27.07 -4.87
N TRP A 175 6.07 27.95 -4.99
CA TRP A 175 6.97 28.32 -3.90
C TRP A 175 6.38 29.46 -3.08
N PHE A 176 6.31 29.27 -1.76
CA PHE A 176 5.78 30.28 -0.84
C PHE A 176 6.87 31.11 -0.16
N THR A 177 8.11 30.61 -0.22
CA THR A 177 9.32 31.34 0.18
C THR A 177 10.11 31.73 -1.06
N GLU A 178 10.44 33.01 -1.21
CA GLU A 178 11.27 33.49 -2.32
C GLU A 178 12.71 32.96 -2.19
N ASP A 179 13.34 33.16 -1.03
CA ASP A 179 14.69 32.69 -0.71
C ASP A 179 14.67 31.67 0.44
N PRO A 180 15.70 30.80 0.55
CA PRO A 180 15.83 29.87 1.66
C PRO A 180 15.91 30.63 2.99
N THR A 181 15.12 30.23 3.97
CA THR A 181 14.97 30.94 5.24
C THR A 181 15.05 29.98 6.43
N ARG A 182 15.35 30.55 7.60
CA ARG A 182 15.34 29.89 8.92
C ARG A 182 14.36 30.54 9.87
N ASP A 183 13.70 31.60 9.42
CA ASP A 183 12.75 32.36 10.21
C ASP A 183 11.46 31.56 10.36
N SER A 184 11.16 31.13 11.60
CA SER A 184 9.96 30.36 11.91
C SER A 184 8.68 31.12 11.56
N SER A 185 8.68 32.47 11.63
CA SER A 185 7.53 33.28 11.22
C SER A 185 7.33 33.21 9.70
N ALA A 186 8.40 33.35 8.92
CA ALA A 186 8.33 33.25 7.46
C ALA A 186 7.93 31.84 7.00
N ILE A 187 8.38 30.80 7.69
CA ILE A 187 7.97 29.41 7.43
C ILE A 187 6.49 29.22 7.79
N GLY A 188 6.04 29.75 8.93
CA GLY A 188 4.64 29.74 9.33
C GLY A 188 3.72 30.41 8.29
N ASP A 189 4.09 31.63 7.86
CA ASP A 189 3.36 32.38 6.83
C ASP A 189 3.32 31.63 5.48
N ALA A 190 4.38 30.89 5.14
CA ALA A 190 4.44 30.06 3.95
C ALA A 190 3.52 28.83 4.05
N VAL A 191 3.50 28.17 5.22
CA VAL A 191 2.64 27.01 5.49
C VAL A 191 1.16 27.39 5.51
N ASP A 192 0.81 28.58 6.02
CA ASP A 192 -0.58 29.07 6.06
C ASP A 192 -1.18 29.28 4.65
N GLN A 193 -0.34 29.40 3.62
CA GLN A 193 -0.76 29.51 2.22
C GLN A 193 -1.14 28.16 1.60
N LEU A 194 -0.89 27.03 2.28
CA LEU A 194 -1.23 25.71 1.78
C LEU A 194 -2.75 25.55 1.64
N THR A 195 -3.21 25.18 0.43
CA THR A 195 -4.62 24.87 0.16
C THR A 195 -4.78 23.43 -0.27
N PHE A 196 -5.77 22.72 0.27
CA PHE A 196 -5.99 21.30 -0.03
C PHE A 196 -7.28 21.10 -0.81
N LYS A 197 -7.20 20.41 -1.96
CA LYS A 197 -8.32 20.26 -2.90
C LYS A 197 -8.43 18.83 -3.44
N PRO A 198 -9.62 18.35 -3.83
CA PRO A 198 -9.75 17.08 -4.53
C PRO A 198 -9.10 17.15 -5.92
N GLN A 199 -7.89 16.61 -6.04
CA GLN A 199 -7.10 16.61 -7.28
C GLN A 199 -6.13 15.42 -7.29
N PRO A 200 -5.63 15.01 -8.48
CA PRO A 200 -4.52 14.06 -8.56
C PRO A 200 -3.27 14.62 -7.89
N SER A 201 -2.57 13.78 -7.14
CA SER A 201 -1.25 14.08 -6.56
C SER A 201 -0.16 13.94 -7.63
N LEU A 202 0.51 15.04 -8.03
CA LEU A 202 1.60 15.02 -9.03
C LEU A 202 2.98 15.20 -8.37
N THR A 203 3.28 14.34 -7.40
CA THR A 203 4.43 14.50 -6.51
C THR A 203 5.77 14.35 -7.21
N PHE A 204 5.86 13.56 -8.29
CA PHE A 204 7.11 13.35 -9.00
C PHE A 204 7.51 14.57 -9.82
N GLY A 205 6.56 15.21 -10.50
CA GLY A 205 6.75 16.53 -11.11
C GLY A 205 7.19 17.58 -10.09
N GLY A 206 6.61 17.56 -8.88
CA GLY A 206 7.03 18.45 -7.79
C GLY A 206 8.48 18.24 -7.34
N MET A 207 8.91 16.97 -7.21
CA MET A 207 10.30 16.63 -6.89
C MET A 207 11.27 17.09 -7.99
N GLU A 208 10.90 16.97 -9.26
CA GLU A 208 11.69 17.51 -10.38
C GLU A 208 11.84 19.02 -10.30
N ALA A 209 10.75 19.75 -10.04
CA ALA A 209 10.78 21.21 -9.86
C ALA A 209 11.64 21.63 -8.66
N ALA A 210 11.64 20.86 -7.58
CA ALA A 210 12.49 21.10 -6.43
C ALA A 210 13.97 20.88 -6.73
N LEU A 211 14.31 19.78 -7.41
CA LEU A 211 15.69 19.54 -7.85
C LEU A 211 16.18 20.67 -8.76
N GLU A 212 15.33 21.17 -9.67
CA GLU A 212 15.66 22.34 -10.48
C GLU A 212 15.88 23.61 -9.64
N ARG A 213 14.97 23.91 -8.73
CA ARG A 213 15.07 25.08 -7.83
C ARG A 213 16.31 25.03 -6.95
N LEU A 214 16.74 23.83 -6.56
CA LEU A 214 17.90 23.62 -5.70
C LEU A 214 19.24 23.65 -6.45
N SER A 215 19.24 23.53 -7.79
CA SER A 215 20.47 23.44 -8.59
C SER A 215 21.46 24.60 -8.34
N PRO A 216 21.03 25.88 -8.27
CA PRO A 216 21.96 26.99 -8.02
C PRO A 216 22.70 26.88 -6.67
N TYR A 217 22.02 26.46 -5.61
CA TYR A 217 22.65 26.32 -4.28
C TYR A 217 23.70 25.21 -4.25
N ARG A 218 23.45 24.13 -5.00
CA ARG A 218 24.45 23.07 -5.19
C ARG A 218 25.70 23.59 -5.89
N ASP A 219 25.56 24.44 -6.89
CA ASP A 219 26.69 25.05 -7.61
C ASP A 219 27.50 25.98 -6.68
N ASP A 220 26.83 26.59 -5.70
CA ASP A 220 27.42 27.32 -4.58
C ASP A 220 27.96 26.42 -3.45
N ARG A 221 28.06 25.11 -3.71
CA ARG A 221 28.55 24.06 -2.79
C ARG A 221 27.71 23.84 -1.53
N ALA A 222 26.44 24.24 -1.53
CA ALA A 222 25.52 23.81 -0.50
C ALA A 222 25.18 22.33 -0.66
N MET A 223 25.01 21.63 0.46
CA MET A 223 24.27 20.37 0.50
C MET A 223 22.79 20.69 0.27
N ILE A 224 22.19 20.01 -0.71
CA ILE A 224 20.78 20.19 -1.05
C ILE A 224 20.00 18.92 -0.74
N ALA A 225 18.77 19.07 -0.24
CA ALA A 225 17.86 17.95 -0.02
C ALA A 225 16.43 18.32 -0.41
N VAL A 226 15.65 17.31 -0.79
CA VAL A 226 14.20 17.45 -0.99
C VAL A 226 13.49 16.63 0.07
N VAL A 227 12.47 17.21 0.68
CA VAL A 227 11.54 16.51 1.57
C VAL A 227 10.15 16.63 0.97
N LEU A 228 9.54 15.49 0.65
CA LEU A 228 8.16 15.42 0.19
C LEU A 228 7.26 14.94 1.33
N ILE A 229 6.16 15.65 1.59
CA ILE A 229 5.08 15.19 2.47
C ILE A 229 3.87 14.85 1.60
N THR A 230 3.43 13.58 1.62
CA THR A 230 2.27 13.12 0.84
C THR A 230 1.54 11.95 1.51
N GLY A 231 0.21 12.02 1.49
CA GLY A 231 -0.68 10.93 1.90
C GLY A 231 -1.03 9.96 0.76
N GLU A 232 -0.46 10.12 -0.43
CA GLU A 232 -0.82 9.37 -1.64
C GLU A 232 0.40 8.74 -2.33
N VAL A 233 0.13 7.90 -3.33
CA VAL A 233 1.16 7.22 -4.14
C VAL A 233 1.88 8.14 -5.15
N GLY A 234 1.26 9.26 -5.51
CA GLY A 234 1.63 10.06 -6.69
C GLY A 234 1.05 9.46 -7.99
N GLY A 235 0.15 10.19 -8.64
CA GLY A 235 -0.51 9.81 -9.89
C GLY A 235 0.42 9.78 -11.11
N ASP A 236 1.62 10.36 -10.98
CA ASP A 236 2.65 10.48 -12.01
C ASP A 236 3.91 9.65 -11.69
N TRP A 237 3.76 8.60 -10.88
CA TRP A 237 4.84 7.70 -10.44
C TRP A 237 5.65 7.05 -11.56
N GLN A 238 5.17 7.05 -12.81
CA GLN A 238 5.93 6.58 -13.96
C GLN A 238 7.20 7.41 -14.19
N GLN A 239 7.26 8.62 -13.66
CA GLN A 239 8.45 9.48 -13.67
C GLN A 239 9.50 9.10 -12.60
N ALA A 240 9.22 8.11 -11.73
CA ALA A 240 10.10 7.76 -10.62
C ALA A 240 11.56 7.46 -11.03
N ASP A 241 11.78 6.83 -12.18
CA ASP A 241 13.14 6.54 -12.65
C ASP A 241 13.90 7.78 -13.13
N ASP A 242 13.20 8.74 -13.76
CA ASP A 242 13.78 10.01 -14.20
C ASP A 242 14.19 10.85 -12.98
N VAL A 243 13.28 10.99 -12.01
CA VAL A 243 13.53 11.68 -10.73
C VAL A 243 14.67 11.03 -9.96
N ALA A 244 14.67 9.70 -9.88
CA ALA A 244 15.73 8.95 -9.25
C ALA A 244 17.10 9.19 -9.90
N THR A 245 17.13 9.24 -11.24
CA THR A 245 18.35 9.49 -12.01
C THR A 245 18.87 10.91 -11.77
N ARG A 246 17.98 11.90 -11.76
CA ARG A 246 18.34 13.30 -11.49
C ARG A 246 18.79 13.52 -10.04
N SER A 247 18.07 12.99 -9.07
CA SER A 247 18.46 13.02 -7.65
C SER A 247 19.87 12.45 -7.44
N ARG A 248 20.15 11.29 -8.06
CA ARG A 248 21.48 10.66 -7.99
C ARG A 248 22.56 11.52 -8.66
N SER A 249 22.30 12.08 -9.84
CA SER A 249 23.30 12.90 -10.55
C SER A 249 23.62 14.20 -9.82
N MET A 250 22.63 14.77 -9.13
CA MET A 250 22.78 15.96 -8.30
C MET A 250 23.37 15.66 -6.93
N THR A 251 23.40 14.38 -6.50
CA THR A 251 23.74 13.99 -5.12
C THR A 251 22.79 14.66 -4.11
N ALA A 252 21.52 14.80 -4.49
CA ALA A 252 20.47 15.42 -3.69
C ALA A 252 19.57 14.34 -3.10
N PRO A 253 19.72 13.96 -1.82
CA PRO A 253 18.83 12.98 -1.20
C PRO A 253 17.38 13.47 -1.18
N ILE A 254 16.46 12.56 -1.46
CA ILE A 254 15.01 12.79 -1.38
C ILE A 254 14.47 12.01 -0.19
N TYR A 255 13.88 12.71 0.77
CA TYR A 255 13.14 12.14 1.88
C TYR A 255 11.66 12.23 1.60
N VAL A 256 10.90 11.20 1.95
CA VAL A 256 9.46 11.19 1.81
C VAL A 256 8.84 10.87 3.16
N VAL A 257 7.96 11.74 3.65
CA VAL A 257 7.09 11.50 4.79
C VAL A 257 5.72 11.12 4.24
N GLY A 258 5.30 9.87 4.47
CA GLY A 258 4.08 9.35 3.90
C GLY A 258 3.55 8.12 4.63
N TYR A 259 2.33 7.70 4.31
CA TYR A 259 1.77 6.48 4.88
C TYR A 259 2.47 5.22 4.34
N ALA A 260 2.69 4.23 5.21
CA ALA A 260 3.21 2.92 4.79
C ALA A 260 2.26 2.30 3.76
N ALA A 261 2.74 1.73 2.65
CA ALA A 261 1.90 1.07 1.64
C ALA A 261 1.17 -0.16 2.22
N PRO A 262 -0.06 -0.44 1.76
CA PRO A 262 -0.74 -1.68 2.09
C PRO A 262 -0.12 -2.83 1.29
N PHE A 263 0.16 -3.95 1.94
CA PHE A 263 0.93 -5.07 1.38
C PHE A 263 0.28 -5.63 0.10
N GLY A 264 0.93 -5.38 -1.04
CA GLY A 264 0.53 -5.86 -2.35
C GLY A 264 -0.81 -5.31 -2.86
N LEU A 265 -1.39 -4.28 -2.23
CA LEU A 265 -2.68 -3.70 -2.61
C LEU A 265 -2.51 -2.33 -3.27
N THR A 266 -3.27 -2.09 -4.34
CA THR A 266 -3.32 -0.78 -5.00
C THR A 266 -4.37 0.14 -4.41
N ALA A 267 -5.45 -0.43 -3.88
CA ALA A 267 -6.59 0.26 -3.27
C ALA A 267 -7.20 -0.62 -2.17
N LEU A 268 -7.83 0.01 -1.17
CA LEU A 268 -8.62 -0.71 -0.19
C LEU A 268 -10.02 -0.98 -0.75
N ARG A 269 -10.59 -2.12 -0.36
CA ARG A 269 -11.90 -2.56 -0.87
C ARG A 269 -12.82 -2.97 0.26
N ASN A 270 -14.10 -2.67 0.09
CA ASN A 270 -15.16 -3.13 0.99
C ASN A 270 -15.50 -4.61 0.75
N GLU A 271 -16.42 -5.13 1.56
CA GLU A 271 -16.91 -6.51 1.50
C GLU A 271 -17.55 -6.89 0.14
N ARG A 272 -18.06 -5.90 -0.58
CA ARG A 272 -18.63 -6.05 -1.93
C ARG A 272 -17.56 -6.01 -3.02
N GLY A 273 -16.31 -5.74 -2.67
CA GLY A 273 -15.19 -5.58 -3.57
C GLY A 273 -15.08 -4.19 -4.20
N GLU A 274 -15.87 -3.22 -3.75
CA GLU A 274 -15.81 -1.84 -4.24
C GLU A 274 -14.62 -1.12 -3.63
N ALA A 275 -13.86 -0.40 -4.45
CA ALA A 275 -12.73 0.39 -3.97
C ALA A 275 -13.21 1.61 -3.19
N ASP A 276 -12.43 2.04 -2.20
CA ASP A 276 -12.69 3.26 -1.42
C ASP A 276 -12.41 4.57 -2.19
N GLY A 277 -12.05 4.45 -3.48
CA GLY A 277 -11.77 5.57 -4.37
C GLY A 277 -10.38 6.17 -4.21
N ARG A 278 -9.54 5.63 -3.31
CA ARG A 278 -8.20 6.12 -3.02
C ARG A 278 -7.13 5.22 -3.63
N ALA A 279 -6.04 5.83 -4.07
CA ALA A 279 -4.89 5.13 -4.62
C ALA A 279 -3.76 5.15 -3.57
N TYR A 280 -3.57 4.01 -2.91
CA TYR A 280 -2.51 3.85 -1.92
C TYR A 280 -1.21 3.34 -2.54
N GLY A 281 -1.34 2.53 -3.61
CA GLY A 281 -0.22 1.94 -4.33
C GLY A 281 0.50 0.85 -3.52
N PRO A 282 0.83 -0.30 -4.14
CA PRO A 282 1.59 -1.31 -3.43
C PRO A 282 3.04 -0.85 -3.26
N GLU A 283 3.76 -1.55 -2.39
CA GLU A 283 5.19 -1.40 -2.17
C GLU A 283 6.06 -1.89 -3.35
N THR A 284 5.42 -2.31 -4.44
CA THR A 284 5.98 -2.90 -5.66
C THR A 284 5.35 -2.21 -6.90
N PRO A 285 5.96 -2.27 -8.10
CA PRO A 285 5.41 -1.60 -9.28
C PRO A 285 4.03 -2.11 -9.71
N GLU A 286 3.75 -3.39 -9.42
CA GLU A 286 2.48 -4.06 -9.70
C GLU A 286 2.10 -4.92 -8.49
N PRO A 287 0.83 -5.29 -8.30
CA PRO A 287 0.43 -6.12 -7.15
C PRO A 287 1.04 -7.52 -7.26
N GLU A 288 2.18 -7.74 -6.59
CA GLU A 288 2.87 -9.03 -6.50
C GLU A 288 2.17 -10.03 -5.56
N PHE A 289 0.93 -9.75 -5.15
CA PHE A 289 0.18 -10.55 -4.18
C PHE A 289 -1.26 -10.73 -4.65
N LEU A 290 -1.77 -11.96 -4.56
CA LEU A 290 -3.18 -12.27 -4.79
C LEU A 290 -3.88 -12.44 -3.42
N PRO A 291 -4.65 -11.45 -2.95
CA PRO A 291 -5.37 -11.58 -1.69
C PRO A 291 -6.52 -12.57 -1.83
N PHE A 292 -6.56 -13.56 -0.92
CA PHE A 292 -7.71 -14.44 -0.74
C PHE A 292 -8.54 -14.03 0.47
N GLN A 293 -9.85 -14.16 0.36
CA GLN A 293 -10.72 -14.08 1.53
C GLN A 293 -10.41 -15.26 2.45
N LEU A 294 -9.98 -14.98 3.69
CA LEU A 294 -9.69 -16.00 4.68
C LEU A 294 -11.00 -16.65 5.16
N THR A 295 -11.02 -17.98 5.27
CA THR A 295 -12.21 -18.71 5.75
C THR A 295 -12.44 -18.41 7.22
N GLY A 296 -13.64 -17.98 7.59
CA GLY A 296 -14.00 -17.68 8.98
C GLY A 296 -13.43 -16.36 9.52
N ALA A 297 -12.63 -15.65 8.72
CA ALA A 297 -12.42 -14.22 8.92
C ALA A 297 -13.67 -13.48 8.43
N GLY A 298 -13.88 -12.25 8.90
CA GLY A 298 -14.96 -11.39 8.44
C GLY A 298 -14.97 -11.21 6.91
N THR A 299 -15.98 -10.49 6.43
CA THR A 299 -16.29 -10.33 5.02
C THR A 299 -15.29 -9.49 4.21
N GLY A 300 -14.21 -8.98 4.83
CA GLY A 300 -13.17 -8.16 4.19
C GLY A 300 -11.78 -8.82 4.12
N ALA A 301 -10.94 -8.30 3.23
CA ALA A 301 -9.52 -8.65 3.21
C ALA A 301 -8.82 -8.11 4.47
N VAL A 302 -7.94 -8.90 5.07
CA VAL A 302 -7.04 -8.39 6.11
C VAL A 302 -6.06 -7.44 5.42
N VAL A 303 -6.14 -6.16 5.78
CA VAL A 303 -5.20 -5.14 5.28
C VAL A 303 -3.93 -5.23 6.12
N LEU A 304 -2.85 -5.66 5.50
CA LEU A 304 -1.53 -5.75 6.12
C LEU A 304 -0.73 -4.49 5.80
N ASP A 305 -0.02 -3.96 6.78
CA ASP A 305 1.04 -2.96 6.56
C ASP A 305 2.24 -3.67 5.92
N SER A 306 2.72 -3.15 4.79
CA SER A 306 3.83 -3.77 4.07
C SER A 306 5.18 -3.63 4.79
N GLY A 307 5.33 -2.67 5.70
CA GLY A 307 6.60 -2.23 6.25
C GLY A 307 7.31 -1.16 5.42
N PHE A 308 6.86 -0.92 4.18
CA PHE A 308 7.52 -0.06 3.18
C PHE A 308 6.58 1.03 2.68
N GLY A 309 7.10 2.03 1.96
CA GLY A 309 6.31 3.00 1.21
C GLY A 309 5.85 2.49 -0.16
N PRO A 310 5.00 3.25 -0.87
CA PRO A 310 4.64 2.96 -2.26
C PRO A 310 5.89 2.94 -3.15
N TRP A 311 5.91 2.05 -4.14
CA TRP A 311 7.14 1.74 -4.89
C TRP A 311 7.86 2.95 -5.48
N GLY A 312 7.13 3.85 -6.15
CA GLY A 312 7.73 5.01 -6.80
C GLY A 312 8.41 5.94 -5.80
N LEU A 313 7.79 6.15 -4.64
CA LEU A 313 8.31 7.02 -3.57
C LEU A 313 9.55 6.40 -2.91
N GLU A 314 9.52 5.09 -2.62
CA GLU A 314 10.71 4.37 -2.13
C GLU A 314 11.85 4.37 -3.15
N ARG A 315 11.53 4.19 -4.44
CA ARG A 315 12.50 4.18 -5.55
C ARG A 315 13.28 5.49 -5.63
N VAL A 316 12.61 6.63 -5.56
CA VAL A 316 13.26 7.95 -5.59
C VAL A 316 14.04 8.22 -4.31
N SER A 317 13.47 7.90 -3.14
CA SER A 317 14.16 8.10 -1.87
C SER A 317 15.49 7.34 -1.78
N ARG A 318 15.49 6.09 -2.23
CA ARG A 318 16.70 5.24 -2.21
C ARG A 318 17.73 5.63 -3.26
N ALA A 319 17.34 6.31 -4.34
CA ALA A 319 18.22 6.59 -5.47
C ALA A 319 19.38 7.52 -5.12
N GLY A 320 19.08 8.60 -4.40
CA GLY A 320 20.01 9.65 -3.96
C GLY A 320 20.50 9.52 -2.52
N GLY A 321 20.14 8.43 -1.83
CA GLY A 321 20.55 8.18 -0.44
C GLY A 321 19.69 8.85 0.63
N GLY A 322 18.47 9.26 0.29
CA GLY A 322 17.45 9.63 1.26
C GLY A 322 16.69 8.42 1.80
N ALA A 323 15.48 8.64 2.34
CA ALA A 323 14.67 7.59 2.96
C ALA A 323 13.17 7.87 2.88
N PHE A 324 12.37 6.80 2.82
CA PHE A 324 10.93 6.86 3.05
C PHE A 324 10.63 6.65 4.53
N LEU A 325 10.01 7.64 5.16
CA LEU A 325 9.62 7.67 6.56
C LEU A 325 8.13 7.33 6.66
N ALA A 326 7.85 6.06 6.92
CA ALA A 326 6.51 5.52 6.95
C ALA A 326 5.77 5.91 8.24
N ILE A 327 4.84 6.85 8.12
CA ILE A 327 3.99 7.34 9.21
C ILE A 327 2.92 6.30 9.55
N ARG A 328 2.78 6.03 10.85
CA ARG A 328 1.82 5.07 11.40
C ARG A 328 1.06 5.74 12.55
N PRO A 329 -0.05 6.41 12.24
CA PRO A 329 -0.79 7.15 13.26
C PRO A 329 -1.46 6.21 14.28
N PRO A 330 -1.79 6.68 15.49
CA PRO A 330 -2.58 5.92 16.44
C PRO A 330 -3.93 5.46 15.86
N ALA A 331 -4.31 4.22 16.16
CA ALA A 331 -5.58 3.62 15.71
C ALA A 331 -6.82 4.51 15.96
N SER A 332 -6.82 5.26 17.05
CA SER A 332 -7.93 6.16 17.42
C SER A 332 -8.22 7.21 16.36
N ARG A 333 -7.21 7.67 15.61
CA ARG A 333 -7.37 8.64 14.50
C ARG A 333 -8.23 8.08 13.35
N PHE A 334 -8.34 6.76 13.23
CA PHE A 334 -9.08 6.07 12.16
C PHE A 334 -10.27 5.24 12.68
N SER A 335 -10.41 5.11 14.00
CA SER A 335 -11.41 4.25 14.65
C SER A 335 -12.87 4.68 14.47
N SER A 336 -13.14 5.91 13.99
CA SER A 336 -14.51 6.44 13.83
C SER A 336 -15.02 6.50 12.39
N ALA A 337 -14.16 6.22 11.39
CA ALA A 337 -14.48 6.50 9.98
C ALA A 337 -14.49 5.26 9.06
N MET A 338 -14.10 4.09 9.54
CA MET A 338 -14.13 2.87 8.73
C MET A 338 -15.14 1.87 9.30
N THR A 339 -16.18 1.56 8.53
CA THR A 339 -17.02 0.37 8.68
C THR A 339 -16.22 -0.93 8.44
N TYR A 340 -14.90 -0.84 8.34
CA TYR A 340 -13.97 -1.88 7.93
C TYR A 340 -13.00 -2.09 9.09
N ASP A 341 -12.72 -3.35 9.45
CA ASP A 341 -11.65 -3.73 10.39
C ASP A 341 -10.23 -3.42 9.82
N SER A 342 -10.14 -2.49 8.86
CA SER A 342 -8.88 -1.99 8.32
C SER A 342 -8.26 -1.04 9.32
N ARG A 343 -7.43 -1.60 10.19
CA ARG A 343 -6.57 -0.86 11.12
C ARG A 343 -5.40 -0.18 10.40
N TRP A 344 -5.51 0.10 9.11
CA TRP A 344 -4.43 0.65 8.30
C TRP A 344 -4.85 2.01 7.72
N PRO A 345 -3.93 2.99 7.60
CA PRO A 345 -2.58 2.98 8.16
C PRO A 345 -2.65 3.27 9.67
N SER A 346 -2.16 2.38 10.53
CA SER A 346 -2.05 2.67 11.96
C SER A 346 -0.95 1.89 12.67
N ASP A 347 -0.63 2.32 13.88
CA ASP A 347 0.29 1.66 14.79
C ASP A 347 -0.10 0.22 15.15
N VAL A 348 -1.38 -0.13 15.08
CA VAL A 348 -1.90 -1.48 15.37
C VAL A 348 -2.23 -2.30 14.11
N ALA A 349 -1.91 -1.79 12.92
CA ALA A 349 -2.06 -2.54 11.68
C ALA A 349 -1.21 -3.84 11.74
N PRO A 350 -1.80 -5.00 11.39
CA PRO A 350 -1.02 -6.24 11.32
C PRO A 350 0.10 -6.09 10.29
N ARG A 351 1.31 -6.50 10.69
CA ARG A 351 2.52 -6.41 9.88
C ARG A 351 3.41 -7.62 10.12
N PHE A 352 4.23 -7.94 9.13
CA PHE A 352 5.27 -8.94 9.32
C PHE A 352 6.42 -8.37 10.15
N ASP A 353 7.11 -9.27 10.85
CA ASP A 353 8.37 -8.94 11.50
C ASP A 353 9.36 -8.36 10.49
N ALA A 354 9.92 -7.22 10.85
CA ALA A 354 10.91 -6.46 10.12
C ALA A 354 12.08 -7.35 9.63
N ALA A 355 12.70 -8.11 10.54
CA ALA A 355 13.86 -8.93 10.22
C ALA A 355 13.52 -10.08 9.26
N THR A 356 12.31 -10.64 9.38
CA THR A 356 11.77 -11.64 8.48
C THR A 356 11.54 -11.05 7.08
N MET A 357 10.94 -9.86 7.00
CA MET A 357 10.65 -9.19 5.73
C MET A 357 11.88 -8.72 4.97
N ALA A 358 13.02 -8.52 5.64
CA ALA A 358 14.26 -8.13 4.98
C ALA A 358 14.65 -9.09 3.83
N ARG A 359 14.40 -10.41 3.96
CA ARG A 359 14.65 -11.36 2.86
C ARG A 359 13.70 -11.20 1.66
N TYR A 360 12.52 -10.66 1.93
CA TYR A 360 11.42 -10.50 0.98
C TYR A 360 11.18 -9.04 0.62
N ALA A 361 12.16 -8.16 0.84
CA ALA A 361 12.03 -6.74 0.55
C ALA A 361 11.73 -6.52 -0.95
N PRO A 362 10.88 -5.52 -1.29
CA PRO A 362 10.63 -5.17 -2.69
C PRO A 362 11.90 -4.75 -3.43
N ASN A 363 11.92 -4.97 -4.74
CA ASN A 363 13.00 -4.49 -5.59
C ASN A 363 12.75 -3.02 -5.99
N TYR A 364 13.59 -2.11 -5.50
CA TYR A 364 13.57 -0.69 -5.86
C TYR A 364 14.64 -0.34 -6.93
N GLY A 365 14.95 -1.30 -7.80
CA GLY A 365 15.67 -1.07 -9.06
C GLY A 365 14.84 -0.30 -10.09
N SER A 366 15.31 -0.22 -11.33
CA SER A 366 14.53 0.48 -12.37
C SER A 366 13.25 -0.27 -12.73
N LEU A 367 12.26 0.46 -13.23
CA LEU A 367 11.02 -0.12 -13.75
C LEU A 367 11.29 -1.03 -14.96
N GLU A 368 12.33 -0.73 -15.73
CA GLU A 368 12.78 -1.57 -16.86
C GLU A 368 13.36 -2.91 -16.38
N ASP A 369 14.21 -2.90 -15.34
CA ASP A 369 14.74 -4.13 -14.74
C ASP A 369 13.60 -5.00 -14.20
N TYR A 370 12.64 -4.38 -13.52
CA TYR A 370 11.44 -5.06 -13.03
C TYR A 370 10.64 -5.71 -14.17
N ARG A 371 10.39 -4.96 -15.25
CA ARG A 371 9.67 -5.48 -16.43
C ARG A 371 10.43 -6.63 -17.09
N THR A 372 11.75 -6.53 -17.16
CA THR A 372 12.62 -7.58 -17.70
C THR A 372 12.53 -8.85 -16.86
N GLU A 373 12.57 -8.75 -15.53
CA GLU A 373 12.38 -9.89 -14.63
C GLU A 373 11.00 -10.54 -14.81
N ARG A 374 9.94 -9.71 -14.86
CA ARG A 374 8.56 -10.15 -15.11
C ARG A 374 8.41 -10.89 -16.43
N ASP A 375 8.87 -10.28 -17.52
CA ASP A 375 8.68 -10.80 -18.88
C ASP A 375 9.58 -12.02 -19.15
N GLY A 376 10.65 -12.18 -18.37
CA GLY A 376 11.56 -13.32 -18.41
C GLY A 376 11.04 -14.60 -17.74
N ASN A 377 9.91 -14.56 -17.01
CA ASN A 377 9.40 -15.71 -16.27
C ASN A 377 7.87 -15.84 -16.32
N LYS A 378 7.35 -16.95 -16.86
CA LYS A 378 5.90 -17.16 -16.99
C LYS A 378 5.16 -17.32 -15.66
N ALA A 379 5.79 -17.82 -14.61
CA ALA A 379 5.17 -17.90 -13.28
C ALA A 379 4.94 -16.50 -12.69
N ILE A 380 5.90 -15.59 -12.84
CA ILE A 380 5.75 -14.18 -12.43
C ILE A 380 4.64 -13.51 -13.24
N ALA A 381 4.66 -13.66 -14.56
CA ALA A 381 3.63 -13.10 -15.43
C ALA A 381 2.21 -13.62 -15.09
N ALA A 382 2.07 -14.92 -14.78
CA ALA A 382 0.81 -15.53 -14.38
C ALA A 382 0.30 -14.96 -13.05
N LEU A 383 1.18 -14.85 -12.04
CA LEU A 383 0.86 -14.25 -10.73
C LEU A 383 0.32 -12.83 -10.88
N LEU A 384 1.03 -11.96 -11.60
CA LEU A 384 0.59 -10.57 -11.80
C LEU A 384 -0.70 -10.50 -12.61
N THR A 385 -0.91 -11.42 -13.54
CA THR A 385 -2.17 -11.51 -14.30
C THR A 385 -3.35 -11.80 -13.39
N VAL A 386 -3.24 -12.78 -12.50
CA VAL A 386 -4.33 -13.09 -11.55
C VAL A 386 -4.51 -11.98 -10.52
N ALA A 387 -3.42 -11.39 -9.98
CA ALA A 387 -3.52 -10.32 -8.99
C ALA A 387 -4.21 -9.06 -9.53
N ARG A 388 -3.93 -8.68 -10.79
CA ARG A 388 -4.62 -7.55 -11.46
C ARG A 388 -6.08 -7.85 -11.76
N ARG A 389 -6.38 -9.08 -12.20
CA ARG A 389 -7.73 -9.48 -12.62
C ARG A 389 -8.66 -9.76 -11.43
N PHE A 390 -8.12 -10.28 -10.35
CA PHE A 390 -8.84 -10.70 -9.16
C PHE A 390 -8.31 -9.93 -7.95
N PRO A 391 -8.74 -8.68 -7.74
CA PRO A 391 -8.25 -7.85 -6.64
C PRO A 391 -8.62 -8.40 -5.25
N MET A 392 -9.55 -9.36 -5.19
CA MET A 392 -9.76 -10.24 -4.05
C MET A 392 -10.38 -11.56 -4.53
N ALA A 393 -9.67 -12.67 -4.32
CA ALA A 393 -10.19 -14.00 -4.59
C ALA A 393 -11.15 -14.44 -3.47
N ARG A 394 -12.44 -14.47 -3.78
CA ARG A 394 -13.48 -14.94 -2.84
C ARG A 394 -13.39 -16.45 -2.66
N THR A 395 -13.59 -16.90 -1.43
CA THR A 395 -13.60 -18.31 -1.07
C THR A 395 -14.94 -18.66 -0.42
N ILE A 396 -15.25 -19.95 -0.28
CA ILE A 396 -16.46 -20.37 0.41
C ILE A 396 -16.39 -19.93 1.89
N GLN A 397 -17.41 -19.22 2.34
CA GLN A 397 -17.53 -18.71 3.70
C GLN A 397 -18.66 -19.44 4.41
N ASN A 398 -18.41 -19.88 5.65
CA ASN A 398 -19.38 -20.51 6.54
C ASN A 398 -20.34 -21.47 5.79
N PRO A 399 -19.82 -22.52 5.12
CA PRO A 399 -20.65 -23.47 4.40
C PRO A 399 -21.68 -24.10 5.35
N ILE A 400 -22.86 -24.44 4.82
CA ILE A 400 -23.88 -25.16 5.59
C ILE A 400 -23.38 -26.58 5.78
N MET A 401 -23.11 -26.96 7.02
CA MET A 401 -22.53 -28.27 7.36
C MET A 401 -23.53 -29.22 8.00
N GLN A 402 -24.73 -28.76 8.33
CA GLN A 402 -25.78 -29.54 8.99
C GLN A 402 -27.05 -29.51 8.14
N PHE A 403 -27.62 -30.69 7.92
CA PHE A 403 -28.84 -30.82 7.12
C PHE A 403 -29.86 -31.69 7.84
N ASP A 404 -31.03 -31.11 8.10
CA ASP A 404 -32.19 -31.82 8.63
C ASP A 404 -32.82 -32.70 7.54
N ALA A 405 -33.04 -33.97 7.85
CA ALA A 405 -33.62 -34.99 6.99
C ALA A 405 -35.00 -35.48 7.46
N THR A 406 -35.64 -34.78 8.42
CA THR A 406 -37.02 -35.08 8.84
C THR A 406 -38.03 -34.94 7.69
N ASP A 407 -37.77 -34.02 6.76
CA ASP A 407 -38.56 -33.82 5.53
C ASP A 407 -37.64 -33.85 4.31
N GLU A 408 -37.89 -34.81 3.41
CA GLU A 408 -37.11 -35.01 2.18
C GLU A 408 -37.20 -33.81 1.22
N ALA A 409 -38.35 -33.13 1.18
CA ALA A 409 -38.52 -31.94 0.35
C ALA A 409 -37.70 -30.75 0.92
N ALA A 410 -37.76 -30.55 2.24
CA ALA A 410 -36.94 -29.55 2.93
C ALA A 410 -35.44 -29.84 2.80
N LEU A 411 -35.01 -31.11 2.95
CA LEU A 411 -33.63 -31.54 2.76
C LEU A 411 -33.14 -31.20 1.35
N LYS A 412 -33.91 -31.56 0.31
CA LYS A 412 -33.54 -31.24 -1.07
C LYS A 412 -33.38 -29.74 -1.27
N ASN A 413 -34.30 -28.92 -0.76
CA ASN A 413 -34.22 -27.46 -0.86
C ASN A 413 -32.99 -26.92 -0.12
N ALA A 414 -32.68 -27.43 1.08
CA ALA A 414 -31.50 -27.04 1.85
C ALA A 414 -30.20 -27.38 1.10
N LEU A 415 -30.13 -28.55 0.47
CA LEU A 415 -29.00 -28.96 -0.36
C LEU A 415 -28.87 -28.10 -1.64
N ASP A 416 -29.98 -27.72 -2.26
CA ASP A 416 -30.00 -26.81 -3.42
C ASP A 416 -29.48 -25.41 -3.04
N ILE A 417 -29.91 -24.86 -1.89
CA ILE A 417 -29.40 -23.59 -1.36
C ILE A 417 -27.91 -23.69 -1.03
N ALA A 418 -27.50 -24.77 -0.37
CA ALA A 418 -26.12 -25.01 0.03
C ALA A 418 -25.14 -25.08 -1.14
N GLN A 419 -25.58 -25.51 -2.33
CA GLN A 419 -24.73 -25.56 -3.53
C GLN A 419 -24.49 -24.21 -4.21
N GLN A 420 -25.36 -23.21 -3.99
CA GLN A 420 -25.30 -21.93 -4.70
C GLN A 420 -23.96 -21.18 -4.54
N PRO A 421 -23.38 -21.05 -3.33
CA PRO A 421 -22.10 -20.35 -3.16
C PRO A 421 -20.97 -21.05 -3.92
N ALA A 422 -20.95 -22.38 -3.89
CA ALA A 422 -19.93 -23.16 -4.58
C ALA A 422 -20.05 -22.99 -6.09
N ALA A 423 -21.26 -23.07 -6.65
CA ALA A 423 -21.51 -22.84 -8.08
C ALA A 423 -21.12 -21.41 -8.54
N LEU A 424 -21.31 -20.41 -7.69
CA LEU A 424 -20.92 -19.02 -7.97
C LEU A 424 -19.39 -18.84 -7.97
N LEU A 425 -18.67 -19.53 -7.08
CA LEU A 425 -17.23 -19.34 -6.86
C LEU A 425 -16.35 -20.21 -7.78
N SER A 426 -16.77 -21.43 -8.10
CA SER A 426 -15.99 -22.39 -8.91
C SER A 426 -15.39 -21.80 -10.19
N PRO A 427 -16.14 -21.04 -11.04
CA PRO A 427 -15.59 -20.57 -12.30
C PRO A 427 -14.38 -19.64 -12.12
N ASN A 428 -14.43 -18.72 -11.16
CA ASN A 428 -13.35 -17.79 -10.88
C ASN A 428 -12.15 -18.49 -10.25
N LEU A 429 -12.37 -19.39 -9.30
CA LEU A 429 -11.30 -20.15 -8.65
C LEU A 429 -10.56 -21.07 -9.63
N ASN A 430 -11.29 -21.75 -10.51
CA ASN A 430 -10.70 -22.56 -11.58
C ASN A 430 -9.91 -21.68 -12.56
N THR A 431 -10.46 -20.53 -12.97
CA THR A 431 -9.74 -19.58 -13.82
C THR A 431 -8.42 -19.11 -13.18
N ILE A 432 -8.42 -18.81 -11.87
CA ILE A 432 -7.20 -18.42 -11.15
C ILE A 432 -6.17 -19.57 -11.18
N ALA A 433 -6.61 -20.78 -10.82
CA ALA A 433 -5.74 -21.95 -10.78
C ALA A 433 -5.16 -22.29 -12.16
N ASP A 434 -5.97 -22.21 -13.22
CA ASP A 434 -5.56 -22.48 -14.59
C ASP A 434 -4.50 -21.47 -15.08
N ILE A 435 -4.71 -20.18 -14.86
CA ILE A 435 -3.73 -19.14 -15.21
C ILE A 435 -2.41 -19.36 -14.47
N LEU A 436 -2.46 -19.63 -13.16
CA LEU A 436 -1.25 -19.90 -12.38
C LEU A 436 -0.52 -21.13 -12.89
N LYS A 437 -1.26 -22.18 -13.27
CA LYS A 437 -0.72 -23.44 -13.79
C LYS A 437 -0.01 -23.30 -15.13
N GLU A 438 -0.45 -22.39 -16.00
CA GLU A 438 0.24 -22.08 -17.26
C GLU A 438 1.70 -21.61 -17.02
N GLY A 439 1.97 -20.97 -15.87
CA GLY A 439 3.29 -20.50 -15.47
C GLY A 439 4.15 -21.51 -14.69
N GLU A 440 3.58 -22.63 -14.23
CA GLU A 440 4.20 -23.51 -13.22
C GLU A 440 5.58 -24.05 -13.62
N ALA A 441 5.78 -24.36 -14.90
CA ALA A 441 7.05 -24.88 -15.40
C ALA A 441 8.23 -23.91 -15.21
N ASP A 442 7.96 -22.59 -15.13
CA ASP A 442 8.98 -21.56 -14.93
C ASP A 442 9.21 -21.22 -13.45
N ARG A 443 8.40 -21.75 -12.53
CA ARG A 443 8.57 -21.52 -11.09
C ARG A 443 9.98 -21.85 -10.61
N ALA A 444 10.56 -22.96 -11.09
CA ALA A 444 11.87 -23.43 -10.64
C ALA A 444 13.02 -22.50 -11.07
N LYS A 445 12.75 -21.60 -12.03
CA LYS A 445 13.70 -20.60 -12.53
C LYS A 445 13.70 -19.32 -11.71
N ILE A 446 12.71 -19.13 -10.83
CA ILE A 446 12.66 -17.96 -9.94
C ILE A 446 13.71 -18.13 -8.85
N THR A 447 14.62 -17.17 -8.72
CA THR A 447 15.65 -17.14 -7.67
C THR A 447 15.36 -16.13 -6.56
N ASN A 448 14.55 -15.12 -6.85
CA ASN A 448 14.14 -14.11 -5.89
C ASN A 448 13.16 -14.73 -4.87
N PRO A 449 13.47 -14.70 -3.55
CA PRO A 449 12.62 -15.28 -2.52
C PRO A 449 11.20 -14.70 -2.48
N ARG A 450 11.04 -13.41 -2.79
CA ARG A 450 9.74 -12.73 -2.80
C ARG A 450 8.84 -13.29 -3.89
N TRP A 451 9.35 -13.37 -5.11
CA TRP A 451 8.62 -13.96 -6.23
C TRP A 451 8.27 -15.43 -6.00
N GLN A 452 9.19 -16.21 -5.40
CA GLN A 452 8.93 -17.61 -5.04
C GLN A 452 7.77 -17.70 -4.03
N ALA A 453 7.86 -16.95 -2.93
CA ALA A 453 6.85 -16.98 -1.88
C ALA A 453 5.47 -16.52 -2.40
N ALA A 454 5.45 -15.45 -3.20
CA ALA A 454 4.22 -14.92 -3.75
C ALA A 454 3.52 -15.89 -4.71
N TYR A 455 4.28 -16.48 -5.66
CA TYR A 455 3.72 -17.45 -6.59
C TYR A 455 3.24 -18.71 -5.88
N ASP A 456 4.04 -19.25 -4.96
CA ASP A 456 3.72 -20.47 -4.21
C ASP A 456 2.49 -20.30 -3.34
N LEU A 457 2.40 -19.16 -2.64
CA LEU A 457 1.27 -18.84 -1.81
C LEU A 457 -0.01 -18.70 -2.66
N ALA A 458 0.06 -17.97 -3.77
CA ALA A 458 -1.07 -17.81 -4.68
C ALA A 458 -1.54 -19.16 -5.25
N MET A 459 -0.61 -20.00 -5.72
CA MET A 459 -0.91 -21.34 -6.24
C MET A 459 -1.52 -22.24 -5.16
N GLY A 460 -0.89 -22.30 -3.99
CA GLY A 460 -1.37 -23.11 -2.87
C GLY A 460 -2.75 -22.69 -2.39
N GLN A 461 -3.01 -21.38 -2.29
CA GLN A 461 -4.32 -20.85 -1.92
C GLN A 461 -5.38 -21.10 -2.99
N ALA A 462 -5.04 -20.95 -4.28
CA ALA A 462 -5.94 -21.24 -5.39
C ALA A 462 -6.38 -22.71 -5.39
N LEU A 463 -5.41 -23.63 -5.32
CA LEU A 463 -5.69 -25.07 -5.28
C LEU A 463 -6.48 -25.45 -4.02
N ALA A 464 -6.13 -24.91 -2.86
CA ALA A 464 -6.87 -25.14 -1.62
C ALA A 464 -8.32 -24.65 -1.73
N ALA A 465 -8.55 -23.48 -2.36
CA ALA A 465 -9.89 -22.94 -2.56
C ALA A 465 -10.71 -23.80 -3.54
N VAL A 466 -10.10 -24.26 -4.65
CA VAL A 466 -10.73 -25.21 -5.59
C VAL A 466 -11.13 -26.50 -4.87
N VAL A 467 -10.20 -27.13 -4.14
CA VAL A 467 -10.47 -28.37 -3.39
C VAL A 467 -11.57 -28.19 -2.36
N ARG A 468 -11.64 -27.06 -1.65
CA ARG A 468 -12.73 -26.78 -0.71
C ARG A 468 -14.08 -26.72 -1.40
N VAL A 469 -14.16 -26.00 -2.52
CA VAL A 469 -15.41 -25.82 -3.27
C VAL A 469 -15.86 -27.13 -3.91
N ASP A 470 -14.96 -27.85 -4.57
CA ASP A 470 -15.25 -29.11 -5.24
C ASP A 470 -15.54 -30.23 -4.24
N GLY A 471 -14.78 -30.31 -3.15
CA GLY A 471 -15.01 -31.28 -2.08
C GLY A 471 -16.36 -31.07 -1.40
N TYR A 472 -16.73 -29.82 -1.11
CA TYR A 472 -18.04 -29.49 -0.56
C TYR A 472 -19.18 -29.85 -1.54
N ASN A 473 -19.07 -29.46 -2.82
CA ASN A 473 -20.03 -29.84 -3.85
C ASN A 473 -20.16 -31.36 -3.99
N GLY A 474 -19.05 -32.09 -3.93
CA GLY A 474 -19.02 -33.56 -3.97
C GLY A 474 -19.76 -34.18 -2.79
N MET A 475 -19.58 -33.63 -1.58
CA MET A 475 -20.31 -34.09 -0.38
C MET A 475 -21.81 -33.82 -0.49
N LEU A 476 -22.22 -32.63 -0.98
CA LEU A 476 -23.63 -32.32 -1.21
C LEU A 476 -24.23 -33.25 -2.28
N ALA A 477 -23.49 -33.57 -3.34
CA ALA A 477 -23.93 -34.52 -4.36
C ALA A 477 -24.13 -35.94 -3.79
N GLN A 478 -23.20 -36.42 -2.94
CA GLN A 478 -23.35 -37.71 -2.26
C GLN A 478 -24.60 -37.74 -1.36
N LEU A 479 -24.88 -36.62 -0.68
CA LEU A 479 -26.04 -36.53 0.19
C LEU A 479 -27.35 -36.54 -0.63
N LYS A 480 -27.38 -35.87 -1.79
CA LYS A 480 -28.49 -35.91 -2.75
C LYS A 480 -28.76 -37.30 -3.32
N THR A 481 -27.74 -38.13 -3.49
CA THR A 481 -27.91 -39.52 -3.98
C THR A 481 -28.46 -40.48 -2.92
N GLY A 482 -28.65 -40.01 -1.68
CA GLY A 482 -29.12 -40.81 -0.55
C GLY A 482 -27.96 -41.48 0.20
N LYS A 483 -27.68 -41.02 1.41
CA LYS A 483 -26.83 -41.71 2.39
C LYS A 483 -27.69 -42.35 3.49
N SER A 484 -27.16 -43.37 4.15
CA SER A 484 -27.80 -44.00 5.32
C SER A 484 -27.14 -43.54 6.61
N PHE A 485 -27.93 -43.10 7.59
CA PHE A 485 -27.38 -42.62 8.86
C PHE A 485 -26.58 -43.72 9.58
N THR A 486 -25.42 -43.36 10.13
CA THR A 486 -24.66 -44.25 11.01
C THR A 486 -25.45 -44.57 12.28
N ASN A 487 -26.17 -43.58 12.82
CA ASN A 487 -27.11 -43.76 13.93
C ASN A 487 -28.55 -43.79 13.37
N PRO A 488 -29.28 -44.90 13.48
CA PRO A 488 -30.65 -45.02 12.95
C PRO A 488 -31.67 -44.05 13.56
N LYS A 489 -31.34 -43.41 14.69
CA LYS A 489 -32.18 -42.40 15.36
C LYS A 489 -31.83 -40.96 14.97
N SER A 490 -30.80 -40.77 14.14
CA SER A 490 -30.43 -39.44 13.66
C SER A 490 -31.38 -39.00 12.57
N ASP A 491 -31.76 -37.74 12.65
CA ASP A 491 -32.52 -36.99 11.64
C ASP A 491 -31.67 -35.84 11.07
N VAL A 492 -30.45 -35.63 11.57
CA VAL A 492 -29.49 -34.63 11.08
C VAL A 492 -28.25 -35.31 10.52
N TRP A 493 -27.80 -34.81 9.36
CA TRP A 493 -26.54 -35.15 8.70
C TRP A 493 -25.38 -34.29 9.14
#